data_AF-A0A5B8IUI4-F1
#
_entry.id   AF-A0A5B8IUI4-F1
#
_cell.length_a   1.000
_cell.length_b   1.000
_cell.length_c   1.000
_cell.angle_alpha   90.00
_cell.angle_beta   90.00
_cell.angle_gamma   90.00
#
_symmetry.space_group_name_H-M   'P 1'
#
loop_
_entity.id
_entity.type
_entity.pdbx_description
1 polymer ?
#
loop_
_entity_poly.entity_id
_entity_poly.type
_entity_poly.pdbx_seq_one_letter_code
_entity_poly.pdbx_strand_id
1 'polypeptide(L)' 'MNLIPAKEVMARCGGVSQMTLWRWLNDPETKFPQPRYIKTRRYWKEDDLAAWIEGCAADA' A
#
# COMPACT_ATOMS: atom_id res chain seq x y z
N MET A 1 1.68 16.62 0.00
CA MET A 1 1.05 15.44 -0.62
C MET A 1 2.14 14.59 -1.27
N ASN A 2 2.66 13.62 -0.52
CA ASN A 2 3.79 12.80 -0.96
C ASN A 2 3.29 11.52 -1.63
N LEU A 3 3.92 11.13 -2.74
CA LEU A 3 3.59 9.92 -3.49
C LEU A 3 4.78 8.97 -3.45
N ILE A 4 4.55 7.77 -2.95
CA ILE A 4 5.59 6.75 -2.78
C ILE A 4 5.42 5.61 -3.79
N PRO A 5 6.50 5.13 -4.41
CA PRO A 5 6.44 4.03 -5.38
C PRO A 5 6.25 2.68 -4.69
N ALA A 6 5.82 1.67 -5.45
CA ALA A 6 5.60 0.30 -4.94
C ALA A 6 6.75 -0.25 -4.08
N LYS A 7 8.01 0.06 -4.43
CA LYS A 7 9.19 -0.40 -3.68
C LYS A 7 9.22 0.13 -2.25
N GLU A 8 8.86 1.40 -2.07
CA GLU A 8 8.81 2.05 -0.76
C GLU A 8 7.65 1.49 0.07
N VAL A 9 6.49 1.30 -0.55
CA VAL A 9 5.32 0.67 0.09
C VAL A 9 5.69 -0.73 0.61
N MET A 10 6.35 -1.55 -0.21
CA MET A 10 6.81 -2.88 0.20
C MET A 10 7.74 -2.82 1.41
N ALA A 11 8.69 -1.87 1.43
CA ALA A 11 9.60 -1.69 2.55
C ALA A 11 8.87 -1.30 3.84
N ARG A 12 7.91 -0.35 3.77
CA ARG A 12 7.14 0.10 4.94
C ARG A 12 6.21 -0.97 5.49
N CYS A 13 5.70 -1.85 4.65
CA CYS A 13 4.87 -2.99 5.07
C CYS A 13 5.68 -4.20 5.56
N GLY A 14 6.96 -4.05 5.92
CA GLY A 14 7.80 -5.14 6.43
C GLY A 14 8.56 -5.92 5.36
N GLY A 15 8.81 -5.33 4.20
CA GLY A 15 9.56 -5.97 3.10
C GLY A 15 8.75 -6.97 2.27
N VAL A 16 7.44 -6.73 2.12
CA VAL A 16 6.54 -7.64 1.40
C VAL A 16 6.83 -7.69 -0.10
N SER A 17 6.39 -8.76 -0.75
CA SER A 17 6.58 -8.94 -2.19
C SER A 17 5.55 -8.17 -3.03
N GLN A 18 5.84 -7.95 -4.32
CA GLN A 18 4.84 -7.39 -5.24
C GLN A 18 3.59 -8.27 -5.38
N MET A 19 3.72 -9.58 -5.20
CA MET A 19 2.56 -10.49 -5.21
C MET A 19 1.64 -10.24 -4.01
N THR A 20 2.22 -9.90 -2.85
CA THR A 20 1.45 -9.50 -1.66
C THR A 20 0.67 -8.22 -1.93
N LEU A 21 1.31 -7.20 -2.52
CA LEU A 21 0.62 -5.98 -2.96
C LEU A 21 -0.51 -6.29 -3.94
N TRP A 22 -0.29 -7.20 -4.89
CA TRP A 22 -1.34 -7.60 -5.82
C TRP A 22 -2.51 -8.27 -5.09
N ARG A 23 -2.25 -9.18 -4.13
CA ARG A 23 -3.31 -9.82 -3.34
C ARG A 23 -4.14 -8.79 -2.58
N TRP A 24 -3.49 -7.87 -1.86
CA TRP A 24 -4.18 -6.81 -1.12
C TRP A 24 -5.01 -5.89 -2.03
N LEU A 25 -4.55 -5.61 -3.24
CA LEU A 25 -5.33 -4.81 -4.20
C LEU A 25 -6.57 -5.54 -4.73
N ASN A 26 -6.57 -6.87 -4.75
CA ASN A 26 -7.68 -7.68 -5.22
C ASN A 26 -8.55 -8.21 -4.06
N ASP A 27 -8.11 -8.05 -2.82
CA ASP A 27 -8.80 -8.53 -1.63
C ASP A 27 -9.52 -7.36 -0.92
N PRO A 28 -10.86 -7.30 -1.00
CA PRO A 28 -11.62 -6.21 -0.40
C PRO A 28 -11.57 -6.21 1.13
N GLU A 29 -11.25 -7.34 1.78
CA GLU A 29 -11.18 -7.43 3.24
C GLU A 29 -10.01 -6.63 3.79
N THR A 30 -8.92 -6.53 3.03
CA THR A 30 -7.70 -5.85 3.46
C THR A 30 -7.85 -4.34 3.50
N LYS A 31 -8.87 -3.75 2.85
CA LYS A 31 -9.07 -2.28 2.73
C LYS A 31 -7.81 -1.51 2.30
N PHE A 32 -6.93 -2.17 1.55
CA PHE A 32 -5.64 -1.60 1.16
C PHE A 32 -5.81 -0.40 0.20
N PRO A 33 -5.05 0.69 0.36
CA PRO A 33 -5.21 1.89 -0.45
C PRO A 33 -4.93 1.63 -1.94
N GLN A 34 -5.79 2.22 -2.77
CA GLN A 34 -5.69 2.08 -4.23
C GLN A 34 -4.54 2.96 -4.79
N PRO A 35 -3.73 2.43 -5.73
CA PRO A 35 -2.64 3.18 -6.33
C PRO A 35 -3.15 4.21 -7.33
N ARG A 36 -2.41 5.30 -7.44
CA ARG A 36 -2.43 6.17 -8.61
C ARG A 36 -1.41 5.68 -9.63
N TYR A 37 -1.87 5.55 -10.86
CA TYR A 37 -1.00 5.23 -11.98
C TYR A 37 -0.40 6.52 -12.55
N ILE A 38 0.92 6.59 -12.61
CA ILE A 38 1.66 7.61 -13.35
C ILE A 38 2.45 6.88 -14.43
N LYS A 39 2.00 7.00 -15.67
CA LYS A 39 2.43 6.14 -16.79
C LYS A 39 2.18 4.67 -16.44
N THR A 40 3.22 3.84 -16.43
CA THR A 40 3.16 2.40 -16.15
C THR A 40 3.48 2.05 -14.69
N ARG A 41 3.79 3.05 -13.85
CA ARG A 41 4.21 2.83 -12.45
C ARG A 41 3.08 3.17 -11.49
N ARG A 42 3.00 2.37 -10.42
CA ARG A 42 2.04 2.53 -9.32
C ARG A 42 2.66 3.38 -8.21
N TYR A 43 1.89 4.37 -7.76
CA TYR A 43 2.22 5.25 -6.66
C TYR A 43 1.09 5.29 -5.65
N TRP A 44 1.42 5.34 -4.38
CA TRP A 44 0.45 5.47 -3.29
C TRP A 44 0.65 6.81 -2.61
N LYS A 45 -0.43 7.37 -2.07
CA LYS A 45 -0.27 8.48 -1.15
C LYS A 45 0.31 7.95 0.14
N GLU A 46 1.30 8.67 0.65
CA GLU A 46 1.92 8.32 1.94
C GLU A 46 0.90 8.34 3.08
N ASP A 47 0.00 9.34 3.10
CA ASP A 47 -1.05 9.52 4.11
C ASP A 47 -2.01 8.33 4.15
N ASP A 48 -2.53 7.92 2.99
CA ASP A 48 -3.46 6.78 2.89
C ASP A 48 -2.78 5.47 3.33
N LEU A 49 -1.49 5.30 3.05
CA LEU A 49 -0.73 4.13 3.51
C LEU A 49 -0.48 4.16 5.02
N ALA A 50 -0.12 5.31 5.58
CA ALA A 50 0.11 5.46 7.01
C ALA A 50 -1.18 5.14 7.81
N ALA A 51 -2.31 5.71 7.38
CA ALA A 51 -3.62 5.44 7.99
C ALA A 51 -4.00 3.95 7.92
N TRP A 52 -3.67 3.28 6.80
CA TRP A 52 -3.90 1.84 6.67
C TRP A 52 -3.02 1.00 7.61
N ILE A 53 -1.73 1.34 7.73
CA ILE A 53 -0.79 0.65 8.63
C ILE A 53 -1.24 0.81 10.09
N GLU A 54 -1.62 2.03 10.50
CA GLU A 54 -2.14 2.30 11.84
C GLU A 54 -3.42 1.52 12.13
N GLY A 55 -4.35 1.46 11.17
CA GLY A 55 -5.58 0.68 11.28
C GLY A 55 -5.33 -0.83 11.35
N CYS A 56 -4.34 -1.35 10.63
CA CYS A 56 -3.95 -2.76 10.68
C CYS A 56 -3.28 -3.14 12.01
N ALA A 57 -2.55 -2.20 12.64
CA ALA A 57 -1.93 -2.40 13.94
C ALA A 57 -2.93 -2.34 15.11
N ALA A 58 -4.09 -1.68 14.91
CA ALA A 58 -5.13 -1.56 15.93
C ALA A 58 -6.03 -2.81 16.04
N ASP A 59 -5.94 -3.75 15.09
CA ASP A 59 -6.73 -4.99 15.04
C ASP A 59 -5.90 -6.24 15.44
N ALA A 60 -4.77 -6.05 16.14
CA ALA A 60 -3.84 -7.11 16.56
C ALA A 60 -3.81 -7.34 18.07
#